data_AF-A0A1X7VPI4-F1
#
_entry.id   AF-A0A1X7VPI4-F1
#
_cell.length_a   1.000
_cell.length_b   1.000
_cell.length_c   1.000
_cell.angle_alpha   90.00
_cell.angle_beta   90.00
_cell.angle_gamma   90.00
#
_symmetry.space_group_name_H-M   'P 1'
#
loop_
_entity.id
_entity.type
_entity.pdbx_description
1 polymer ?
#
loop_
_entity_poly.entity_id
_entity_poly.type
_entity_poly.pdbx_seq_one_letter_code
_entity_poly.pdbx_strand_id
1 'polypeptide(L)'
;MPNNFYSIAVPADSYYNGTVIINGSLTTLNWTPIRDTNGVITGYGYNTPADGSSTISHSHPNGRIYVSAYGFAPSGGYGYLTGTDLKPLLFVTFNSSSYFTTESNGQVLLYIERSNRLSEVVTVTVKTKSSATTTSPANENSDYIPVNQTIAFSARETVKTFFITIINDGVTEETEYFDVVIETVVDAMPFEIDRTTIAIEDNDNLHSIADTMVLQENTSVLISNQPSEMEQLLVKYLIPASQIQVLEVTGQ
;
A
#
# COMPACT_ATOMS: atom_id res chain seq x y z
N MET A 1 -26.60 -13.21 9.17
CA MET A 1 -26.28 -14.11 10.31
C MET A 1 -26.49 -13.31 11.59
N PRO A 2 -27.03 -13.85 12.68
CA PRO A 2 -27.33 -13.03 13.85
C PRO A 2 -26.03 -12.52 14.51
N ASN A 3 -26.09 -11.27 14.96
CA ASN A 3 -25.02 -10.43 15.53
C ASN A 3 -24.49 -10.90 16.91
N ASN A 4 -24.44 -12.20 17.17
CA ASN A 4 -24.01 -12.75 18.45
C ASN A 4 -22.51 -13.08 18.40
N PHE A 5 -21.69 -12.05 18.49
CA PHE A 5 -20.25 -12.19 18.74
C PHE A 5 -20.05 -12.65 20.18
N TYR A 6 -18.96 -13.37 20.48
CA TYR A 6 -18.58 -13.79 21.84
C TYR A 6 -17.06 -13.62 22.00
N SER A 7 -16.59 -13.12 23.14
CA SER A 7 -15.16 -13.01 23.44
C SER A 7 -14.61 -14.29 24.07
N ILE A 8 -15.47 -15.03 24.79
CA ILE A 8 -15.14 -16.28 25.49
C ILE A 8 -16.32 -17.22 25.31
N ALA A 9 -16.06 -18.50 25.03
CA ALA A 9 -17.07 -19.56 25.07
C ALA A 9 -16.63 -20.74 25.97
N VAL A 10 -17.57 -21.27 26.72
CA VAL A 10 -17.38 -22.50 27.52
C VAL A 10 -18.37 -23.53 27.01
N PRO A 11 -17.95 -24.78 26.71
CA PRO A 11 -18.88 -25.80 26.26
C PRO A 11 -19.86 -26.13 27.39
N ALA A 12 -21.05 -26.60 27.03
CA ALA A 12 -22.01 -27.13 27.98
C ALA A 12 -21.60 -28.55 28.41
N ASP A 13 -20.37 -28.69 28.91
CA ASP A 13 -19.86 -29.95 29.45
C ASP A 13 -20.34 -30.18 30.89
N SER A 14 -20.09 -31.38 31.41
CA SER A 14 -20.50 -31.75 32.78
C SER A 14 -19.73 -31.02 33.88
N TYR A 15 -18.67 -30.27 33.54
CA TYR A 15 -17.80 -29.59 34.50
C TYR A 15 -18.16 -28.12 34.67
N TYR A 16 -18.86 -27.54 33.70
CA TYR A 16 -19.25 -26.16 33.74
C TYR A 16 -20.43 -25.90 34.67
N ASN A 17 -20.26 -24.97 35.62
CA ASN A 17 -21.27 -24.63 36.64
C ASN A 17 -21.67 -23.14 36.64
N GLY A 18 -21.31 -22.39 35.59
CA GLY A 18 -21.57 -20.94 35.51
C GLY A 18 -20.39 -20.05 35.92
N THR A 19 -19.29 -20.63 36.39
CA THR A 19 -18.11 -19.88 36.87
C THR A 19 -16.83 -20.19 36.11
N VAL A 20 -15.97 -19.19 36.00
CA VAL A 20 -14.61 -19.27 35.44
C VAL A 20 -13.64 -18.60 36.40
N ILE A 21 -12.35 -18.89 36.29
CA ILE A 21 -11.33 -18.18 37.07
C ILE A 21 -10.77 -17.06 36.17
N ILE A 22 -10.87 -15.81 36.64
CA ILE A 22 -10.33 -14.63 35.97
C ILE A 22 -9.25 -14.03 36.87
N ASN A 23 -8.02 -13.93 36.37
CA ASN A 23 -6.88 -13.39 37.12
C ASN A 23 -6.71 -14.03 38.50
N GLY A 24 -6.90 -15.36 38.56
CA GLY A 24 -6.80 -16.17 39.78
C GLY A 24 -8.02 -16.14 40.70
N SER A 25 -9.07 -15.36 40.37
CA SER A 25 -10.30 -15.27 41.17
C SER A 25 -11.49 -15.96 40.50
N LEU A 26 -12.21 -16.76 41.28
CA LEU A 26 -13.46 -17.38 40.81
C LEU A 26 -14.50 -16.28 40.54
N THR A 27 -15.02 -16.27 39.31
CA THR A 27 -15.88 -15.21 38.79
C THR A 27 -17.10 -15.82 38.11
N THR A 28 -18.28 -15.27 38.41
CA THR A 28 -19.54 -15.57 37.71
C THR A 28 -19.81 -14.48 36.68
N LEU A 29 -20.06 -14.87 35.44
CA LEU A 29 -20.37 -13.94 34.35
C LEU A 29 -21.84 -14.08 33.93
N ASN A 30 -22.36 -13.08 33.23
CA ASN A 30 -23.69 -13.13 32.63
C ASN A 30 -23.62 -13.87 31.29
N TRP A 31 -23.72 -15.19 31.35
CA TRP A 31 -23.56 -16.08 30.21
C TRP A 31 -24.78 -16.10 29.28
N THR A 32 -24.52 -16.05 27.99
CA THR A 32 -25.53 -16.20 26.93
C THR A 32 -25.48 -17.62 26.37
N PRO A 33 -26.57 -18.41 26.38
CA PRO A 33 -26.58 -19.76 25.81
C PRO A 33 -26.30 -19.74 24.31
N ILE A 34 -25.35 -20.57 23.88
CA ILE A 34 -25.07 -20.90 22.48
C ILE A 34 -25.85 -22.16 22.15
N ARG A 35 -26.60 -22.13 21.05
CA ARG A 35 -27.49 -23.22 20.65
C ARG A 35 -27.15 -23.74 19.27
N ASP A 36 -27.33 -25.04 19.06
CA ASP A 36 -27.28 -25.64 17.73
C ASP A 36 -28.54 -25.33 16.90
N THR A 37 -28.60 -25.86 15.67
CA THR A 37 -29.73 -25.68 14.75
C THR A 37 -31.05 -26.26 15.27
N ASN A 38 -31.00 -27.14 16.27
CA ASN A 38 -32.16 -27.78 16.90
C ASN A 38 -32.55 -27.08 18.22
N GLY A 39 -31.86 -26.00 18.60
CA GLY A 39 -32.10 -25.24 19.83
C GLY A 39 -31.46 -25.84 21.09
N VAL A 40 -30.68 -26.91 20.96
CA VAL A 40 -29.97 -27.55 22.09
C VAL A 40 -28.81 -26.66 22.51
N ILE A 41 -28.63 -26.44 23.82
CA ILE A 41 -27.50 -25.66 24.34
C ILE A 41 -26.22 -26.49 24.16
N THR A 42 -25.29 -25.96 23.37
CA THR A 42 -23.98 -26.57 23.11
C THR A 42 -22.85 -25.85 23.84
N GLY A 43 -23.12 -24.64 24.35
CA GLY A 43 -22.17 -23.87 25.13
C GLY A 43 -22.76 -22.58 25.66
N TYR A 44 -21.88 -21.77 26.24
CA TYR A 44 -22.19 -20.50 26.87
C TYR A 44 -21.16 -19.47 26.41
N GLY A 45 -21.63 -18.38 25.83
CA GLY A 45 -20.80 -17.28 25.37
C GLY A 45 -20.90 -16.08 26.30
N TYR A 46 -19.81 -15.33 26.44
CA TYR A 46 -19.78 -14.06 27.16
C TYR A 46 -19.17 -12.96 26.29
N ASN A 47 -19.77 -11.77 26.37
CA ASN A 47 -19.32 -10.54 25.72
C ASN A 47 -18.95 -9.51 26.76
N THR A 48 -17.81 -8.85 26.56
CA THR A 48 -17.39 -7.74 27.41
C THR A 48 -16.95 -6.54 26.58
N PRO A 49 -17.32 -5.31 26.98
CA PRO A 49 -16.74 -4.09 26.43
C PRO A 49 -15.41 -3.71 27.10
N ALA A 50 -14.95 -4.47 28.09
CA ALA A 50 -13.74 -4.15 28.86
C ALA A 50 -12.48 -4.27 27.99
N ASP A 51 -11.59 -3.29 28.13
CA ASP A 51 -10.25 -3.24 27.57
C ASP A 51 -9.20 -3.78 28.56
N GLY A 52 -8.07 -4.29 28.03
CA GLY A 52 -6.95 -4.79 28.83
C GLY A 52 -6.63 -6.28 28.66
N SER A 53 -5.71 -6.79 29.49
CA SER A 53 -5.29 -8.20 29.50
C SER A 53 -5.89 -8.93 30.70
N SER A 54 -6.39 -10.15 30.49
CA SER A 54 -6.86 -11.02 31.56
C SER A 54 -6.52 -12.47 31.27
N THR A 55 -6.17 -13.20 32.32
CA THR A 55 -6.01 -14.65 32.29
C THR A 55 -7.34 -15.29 32.64
N ILE A 56 -7.80 -16.22 31.81
CA ILE A 56 -9.05 -16.94 32.01
C ILE A 56 -8.76 -18.44 31.98
N SER A 57 -9.26 -19.16 32.97
CA SER A 57 -9.15 -20.62 33.03
C SER A 57 -10.44 -21.24 33.51
N HIS A 58 -10.63 -22.52 33.17
CA HIS A 58 -11.80 -23.26 33.60
C HIS A 58 -11.74 -23.43 35.13
N SER A 59 -12.86 -23.23 35.83
CA SER A 59 -12.94 -23.36 37.29
C SER A 59 -12.71 -24.79 37.78
N HIS A 60 -12.84 -25.77 36.87
CA HIS A 60 -12.56 -27.18 37.09
C HIS A 60 -11.34 -27.64 36.25
N PRO A 61 -10.36 -28.38 36.82
CA PRO A 61 -9.17 -28.87 36.13
C PRO A 61 -9.35 -29.66 34.83
N ASN A 62 -10.50 -30.33 34.62
CA ASN A 62 -10.77 -31.14 33.43
C ASN A 62 -11.74 -30.48 32.45
N GLY A 63 -12.29 -29.32 32.81
CA GLY A 63 -13.20 -28.60 31.93
C GLY A 63 -12.44 -27.86 30.84
N ARG A 64 -13.14 -27.55 29.75
CA ARG A 64 -12.54 -26.95 28.56
C ARG A 64 -12.96 -25.50 28.43
N ILE A 65 -12.07 -24.68 27.87
CA ILE A 65 -12.41 -23.34 27.41
C ILE A 65 -12.12 -23.28 25.91
N TYR A 66 -13.07 -22.74 25.16
CA TYR A 66 -12.90 -22.44 23.75
C TYR A 66 -12.97 -20.91 23.57
N VAL A 67 -11.90 -20.32 23.06
CA VAL A 67 -11.94 -18.92 22.66
C VAL A 67 -12.24 -18.90 21.17
N SER A 68 -13.40 -18.35 20.80
CA SER A 68 -13.77 -18.09 19.42
C SER A 68 -14.00 -16.60 19.30
N ALA A 69 -13.13 -15.92 18.57
CA ALA A 69 -13.31 -14.52 18.17
C ALA A 69 -13.53 -14.50 16.66
N TYR A 70 -14.65 -13.96 16.20
CA TYR A 70 -14.96 -13.87 14.76
C TYR A 70 -15.71 -12.57 14.47
N GLY A 71 -15.47 -11.98 13.29
CA GLY A 71 -16.12 -10.73 12.88
C GLY A 71 -15.46 -9.50 13.48
N PHE A 72 -14.31 -9.13 12.92
CA PHE A 72 -13.54 -7.97 13.38
C PHE A 72 -13.99 -6.72 12.63
N ALA A 73 -14.46 -5.71 13.36
CA ALA A 73 -14.43 -4.34 12.87
C ALA A 73 -13.01 -3.78 13.10
N PRO A 74 -12.53 -2.79 12.31
CA PRO A 74 -11.18 -2.24 12.40
C PRO A 74 -10.78 -1.65 13.77
N SER A 75 -11.70 -1.56 14.73
CA SER A 75 -11.48 -0.98 16.07
C SER A 75 -11.82 -1.91 17.25
N GLY A 76 -11.95 -3.22 17.04
CA GLY A 76 -12.29 -4.19 18.10
C GLY A 76 -11.09 -5.01 18.59
N GLY A 77 -10.90 -5.08 19.91
CA GLY A 77 -9.75 -5.74 20.55
C GLY A 77 -9.56 -7.23 20.22
N TYR A 78 -8.32 -7.70 20.34
CA TYR A 78 -7.86 -9.04 19.97
C TYR A 78 -8.01 -10.04 21.12
N GLY A 79 -8.59 -11.22 20.85
CA GLY A 79 -8.54 -12.38 21.75
C GLY A 79 -7.56 -13.43 21.21
N TYR A 80 -6.48 -13.72 21.92
CA TYR A 80 -5.54 -14.79 21.58
C TYR A 80 -5.66 -15.95 22.57
N LEU A 81 -5.72 -17.18 22.08
CA LEU A 81 -5.52 -18.38 22.90
C LEU A 81 -4.07 -18.38 23.42
N THR A 82 -3.86 -18.17 24.72
CA THR A 82 -2.52 -18.33 25.31
C THR A 82 -2.29 -19.81 25.58
N GLY A 83 -1.13 -20.36 25.18
CA GLY A 83 -0.73 -21.76 25.49
C GLY A 83 -0.52 -22.67 24.27
N THR A 84 -0.62 -22.15 23.05
CA THR A 84 -0.42 -22.92 21.81
C THR A 84 0.75 -22.40 20.95
N ASP A 85 1.75 -21.72 21.53
CA ASP A 85 2.85 -21.07 20.78
C ASP A 85 2.33 -20.23 19.59
N LEU A 86 1.17 -19.58 19.76
CA LEU A 86 0.60 -18.72 18.73
C LEU A 86 1.42 -17.44 18.68
N LYS A 87 2.33 -17.44 17.72
CA LYS A 87 3.12 -16.31 17.27
C LYS A 87 2.18 -15.18 16.83
N PRO A 88 2.23 -13.97 17.43
CA PRO A 88 1.35 -12.87 17.04
C PRO A 88 1.55 -12.59 15.55
N LEU A 89 0.45 -12.30 14.83
CA LEU A 89 0.50 -12.11 13.38
C LEU A 89 1.40 -10.94 13.04
N LEU A 90 2.26 -11.17 12.05
CA LEU A 90 3.12 -10.12 11.52
C LEU A 90 2.28 -9.18 10.66
N PHE A 91 2.45 -7.89 10.85
CA PHE A 91 1.99 -6.89 9.89
C PHE A 91 3.19 -6.15 9.35
N VAL A 92 3.19 -5.97 8.03
CA VAL A 92 4.08 -5.05 7.32
C VAL A 92 3.16 -4.15 6.50
N THR A 93 3.52 -2.90 6.22
CA THR A 93 2.72 -2.00 5.39
C THR A 93 3.60 -0.89 4.83
N PHE A 94 3.21 -0.29 3.71
CA PHE A 94 3.69 1.05 3.37
C PHE A 94 3.10 2.06 4.35
N ASN A 95 3.84 3.12 4.68
CA ASN A 95 3.32 4.19 5.53
C ASN A 95 2.42 5.20 4.77
N SER A 96 2.35 5.08 3.45
CA SER A 96 1.54 5.90 2.55
C SER A 96 1.06 5.06 1.38
N SER A 97 -0.13 5.37 0.87
CA SER A 97 -0.69 4.75 -0.35
C SER A 97 -0.16 5.40 -1.63
N SER A 98 0.47 6.56 -1.52
CA SER A 98 1.11 7.24 -2.65
C SER A 98 2.38 7.98 -2.27
N TYR A 99 3.29 8.07 -3.23
CA TYR A 99 4.49 8.90 -3.18
C TYR A 99 4.60 9.72 -4.46
N PHE A 100 5.37 10.79 -4.35
CA PHE A 100 5.59 11.75 -5.41
C PHE A 100 7.09 12.05 -5.52
N THR A 101 7.57 12.21 -6.75
CA THR A 101 8.96 12.59 -7.06
C THR A 101 8.99 13.34 -8.39
N THR A 102 10.03 14.13 -8.62
CA THR A 102 10.38 14.59 -9.98
C THR A 102 11.49 13.73 -10.54
N GLU A 103 11.65 13.68 -11.87
CA GLU A 103 12.76 12.94 -12.50
C GLU A 103 14.14 13.39 -11.99
N SER A 104 14.32 14.71 -11.89
CA SER A 104 15.52 15.40 -11.42
C SER A 104 15.91 15.06 -9.98
N ASN A 105 15.01 14.45 -9.19
CA ASN A 105 15.38 13.93 -7.87
C ASN A 105 16.23 12.65 -7.98
N GLY A 106 16.18 11.95 -9.12
CA GLY A 106 16.94 10.73 -9.43
C GLY A 106 16.56 9.50 -8.60
N GLN A 107 15.69 9.66 -7.60
CA GLN A 107 15.19 8.58 -6.76
C GLN A 107 13.94 9.03 -5.97
N VAL A 108 13.11 8.06 -5.62
CA VAL A 108 12.02 8.20 -4.64
C VAL A 108 12.33 7.36 -3.41
N LEU A 109 12.18 7.93 -2.21
CA LEU A 109 12.42 7.25 -0.93
C LEU A 109 11.10 6.74 -0.33
N LEU A 110 11.02 5.43 -0.10
CA LEU A 110 9.85 4.75 0.44
C LEU A 110 10.11 4.24 1.86
N TYR A 111 9.03 4.18 2.64
CA TYR A 111 9.02 3.69 4.01
C TYR A 111 8.08 2.50 4.13
N ILE A 112 8.58 1.45 4.75
CA ILE A 112 7.78 0.31 5.17
C ILE A 112 7.86 0.16 6.68
N GLU A 113 6.72 -0.11 7.29
CA GLU A 113 6.56 -0.26 8.73
C GLU A 113 6.21 -1.70 9.05
N ARG A 114 6.65 -2.20 10.20
CA ARG A 114 6.21 -3.48 10.74
C ARG A 114 5.67 -3.33 12.16
N SER A 115 4.69 -4.16 12.48
CA SER A 115 4.18 -4.31 13.85
C SER A 115 4.14 -5.78 14.25
N ASN A 116 4.16 -6.01 15.58
CA ASN A 116 4.31 -7.33 16.21
C ASN A 116 5.62 -8.05 15.87
N ARG A 117 5.85 -9.21 16.51
CA ARG A 117 7.05 -10.06 16.33
C ARG A 117 8.38 -9.30 16.38
N LEU A 118 8.45 -8.24 17.19
CA LEU A 118 9.59 -7.35 17.27
C LEU A 118 10.84 -8.01 17.87
N SER A 119 10.73 -9.18 18.48
CA SER A 119 11.89 -9.97 18.92
C SER A 119 12.58 -10.73 17.79
N GLU A 120 12.00 -10.75 16.59
CA GLU A 120 12.47 -11.56 15.46
C GLU A 120 13.09 -10.72 14.35
N VAL A 121 13.94 -11.35 13.55
CA VAL A 121 14.29 -10.85 12.22
C VAL A 121 13.16 -11.20 11.27
N VAL A 122 12.72 -10.23 10.47
CA VAL A 122 11.63 -10.39 9.51
C VAL A 122 12.12 -9.95 8.13
N THR A 123 11.89 -10.77 7.12
CA THR A 123 12.17 -10.43 5.72
C THR A 123 10.89 -10.23 4.95
N VAL A 124 10.85 -9.19 4.13
CA VAL A 124 9.75 -8.89 3.20
C VAL A 124 10.34 -8.65 1.82
N THR A 125 9.65 -9.08 0.76
CA THR A 125 10.05 -8.74 -0.61
C THR A 125 9.18 -7.61 -1.12
N VAL A 126 9.79 -6.60 -1.72
CA VAL A 126 9.10 -5.50 -2.41
C VAL A 126 9.42 -5.57 -3.90
N LYS A 127 8.43 -5.26 -4.73
CA LYS A 127 8.56 -5.35 -6.19
C LYS A 127 7.82 -4.21 -6.90
N THR A 128 8.42 -3.64 -7.94
CA THR A 128 7.73 -2.72 -8.86
C THR A 128 6.78 -3.46 -9.80
N LYS A 129 5.70 -2.81 -10.17
CA LYS A 129 4.75 -3.25 -11.19
C LYS A 129 4.26 -2.03 -11.98
N SER A 130 3.95 -2.23 -13.26
CA SER A 130 3.16 -1.26 -14.00
C SER A 130 1.85 -0.98 -13.26
N SER A 131 1.47 0.29 -13.17
CA SER A 131 0.23 0.71 -12.52
C SER A 131 -0.98 0.24 -13.35
N ALA A 132 -1.89 -0.50 -12.72
CA ALA A 132 -3.13 -0.94 -13.35
C ALA A 132 -4.27 0.09 -13.22
N THR A 133 -4.03 1.19 -12.50
CA THR A 133 -5.08 2.12 -12.08
C THR A 133 -5.00 3.50 -12.73
N THR A 134 -3.93 3.74 -13.51
CA THR A 134 -3.64 5.03 -14.12
C THR A 134 -3.59 4.92 -15.65
N THR A 135 -3.83 6.05 -16.32
CA THR A 135 -3.85 6.10 -17.79
C THR A 135 -2.48 6.37 -18.42
N SER A 136 -1.52 6.89 -17.65
CA SER A 136 -0.13 7.11 -18.07
C SER A 136 0.82 6.21 -17.25
N PRO A 137 1.23 5.05 -17.77
CA PRO A 137 2.12 4.15 -17.06
C PRO A 137 3.58 4.54 -17.25
N ALA A 138 4.33 4.66 -16.15
CA ALA A 138 5.78 4.72 -16.22
C ALA A 138 6.34 3.35 -16.64
N ASN A 139 7.32 3.36 -17.52
CA ASN A 139 7.98 2.24 -18.16
C ASN A 139 9.30 1.88 -17.47
N GLU A 140 9.50 0.58 -17.29
CA GLU A 140 10.73 0.05 -16.71
C GLU A 140 11.95 0.34 -17.61
N ASN A 141 13.01 0.88 -17.02
CA ASN A 141 14.28 1.28 -17.65
C ASN A 141 14.17 2.45 -18.66
N SER A 142 13.00 3.07 -18.78
CA SER A 142 12.84 4.40 -19.38
C SER A 142 12.75 5.43 -18.26
N ASP A 143 11.83 5.21 -17.31
CA ASP A 143 11.42 6.26 -16.36
C ASP A 143 11.85 5.88 -14.93
N TYR A 144 12.03 4.59 -14.66
CA TYR A 144 12.60 4.09 -13.40
C TYR A 144 13.33 2.76 -13.56
N ILE A 145 14.23 2.45 -12.62
CA ILE A 145 14.88 1.13 -12.55
C ILE A 145 14.00 0.16 -11.74
N PRO A 146 13.54 -0.97 -12.31
CA PRO A 146 12.66 -1.89 -11.61
C PRO A 146 13.36 -2.53 -10.42
N VAL A 147 12.63 -2.71 -9.32
CA VAL A 147 13.13 -3.35 -8.11
C VAL A 147 12.42 -4.67 -7.84
N ASN A 148 13.19 -5.66 -7.39
CA ASN A 148 12.71 -6.88 -6.76
C ASN A 148 13.67 -7.20 -5.60
N GLN A 149 13.40 -6.59 -4.45
CA GLN A 149 14.34 -6.52 -3.34
C GLN A 149 13.76 -7.17 -2.09
N THR A 150 14.57 -7.97 -1.40
CA THR A 150 14.25 -8.43 -0.04
C THR A 150 14.79 -7.45 0.99
N ILE A 151 13.91 -6.93 1.84
CA ILE A 151 14.21 -6.03 2.95
C ILE A 151 14.12 -6.82 4.26
N ALA A 152 15.17 -6.75 5.07
CA ALA A 152 15.26 -7.45 6.35
C ALA A 152 15.18 -6.47 7.52
N PHE A 153 14.12 -6.54 8.32
CA PHE A 153 14.03 -5.88 9.61
C PHE A 153 14.82 -6.67 10.66
N SER A 154 15.79 -6.03 11.29
CA SER A 154 16.49 -6.57 12.46
C SER A 154 15.54 -6.68 13.65
N ALA A 155 15.87 -7.48 14.67
CA ALA A 155 15.07 -7.48 15.90
C ALA A 155 14.90 -6.05 16.43
N ARG A 156 13.65 -5.70 16.79
CA ARG A 156 13.17 -4.41 17.31
C ARG A 156 13.19 -3.22 16.34
N GLU A 157 13.65 -3.40 15.12
CA GLU A 157 13.51 -2.39 14.07
C GLU A 157 12.06 -2.31 13.61
N THR A 158 11.41 -1.16 13.61
CA THR A 158 9.97 -1.04 13.24
C THR A 158 9.75 -0.38 11.89
N VAL A 159 10.76 0.32 11.36
CA VAL A 159 10.70 1.03 10.09
C VAL A 159 11.93 0.67 9.26
N LYS A 160 11.71 0.45 7.97
CA LYS A 160 12.77 0.33 6.96
C LYS A 160 12.52 1.30 5.85
N THR A 161 13.61 1.81 5.29
CA THR A 161 13.60 2.65 4.10
C THR A 161 14.29 1.94 2.96
N PHE A 162 13.79 2.15 1.76
CA PHE A 162 14.47 1.80 0.51
C PHE A 162 14.12 2.84 -0.53
N PHE A 163 14.89 2.91 -1.61
CA PHE A 163 14.62 3.84 -2.69
C PHE A 163 14.49 3.10 -4.02
N ILE A 164 13.82 3.76 -4.95
CA ILE A 164 13.76 3.34 -6.35
C ILE A 164 14.44 4.44 -7.14
N THR A 165 15.38 4.07 -8.01
CA THR A 165 16.03 5.02 -8.91
C THR A 165 15.04 5.47 -9.97
N ILE A 166 14.91 6.78 -10.09
CA ILE A 166 14.15 7.46 -11.14
C ILE A 166 15.15 7.88 -12.21
N ILE A 167 14.81 7.63 -13.46
CA ILE A 167 15.63 8.03 -14.60
C ILE A 167 15.18 9.45 -14.96
N ASN A 168 16.15 10.32 -15.24
CA ASN A 168 15.89 11.67 -15.70
C ASN A 168 16.43 11.79 -17.10
N ASP A 169 15.58 12.20 -18.03
CA ASP A 169 16.00 12.39 -19.41
C ASP A 169 15.88 13.85 -19.87
N GLY A 170 15.53 14.07 -21.14
CA GLY A 170 15.42 15.39 -21.78
C GLY A 170 14.17 15.49 -22.64
N VAL A 171 13.21 14.59 -22.47
CA VAL A 171 11.99 14.45 -23.26
C VAL A 171 10.83 14.95 -22.40
N THR A 172 10.05 15.90 -22.93
CA THR A 172 8.85 16.33 -22.21
C THR A 172 7.77 15.26 -22.23
N GLU A 173 7.29 14.91 -21.03
CA GLU A 173 6.32 13.84 -20.79
C GLU A 173 5.18 14.32 -19.87
N GLU A 174 4.08 13.56 -19.82
CA GLU A 174 3.03 13.78 -18.82
C GLU A 174 3.46 13.17 -17.48
N THR A 175 2.80 13.51 -16.37
CA THR A 175 3.01 12.78 -15.10
C THR A 175 2.70 11.30 -15.29
N GLU A 176 3.67 10.44 -14.98
CA GLU A 176 3.57 9.00 -15.15
C GLU A 176 3.52 8.26 -13.81
N TYR A 177 3.04 7.02 -13.84
CA TYR A 177 2.78 6.26 -12.62
C TYR A 177 3.20 4.80 -12.71
N PHE A 178 3.76 4.29 -11.62
CA PHE A 178 3.97 2.86 -11.40
C PHE A 178 3.63 2.49 -9.97
N ASP A 179 3.44 1.20 -9.71
CA ASP A 179 3.13 0.69 -8.38
C ASP A 179 4.33 -0.04 -7.75
N VAL A 180 4.40 0.00 -6.43
CA VAL A 180 5.28 -0.85 -5.63
C VAL A 180 4.41 -1.71 -4.73
N VAL A 181 4.66 -3.01 -4.75
CA VAL A 181 3.90 -3.99 -3.97
C VAL A 181 4.80 -4.71 -2.96
N ILE A 182 4.24 -5.01 -1.80
CA ILE A 182 4.80 -5.96 -0.85
C ILE A 182 4.33 -7.37 -1.26
N GLU A 183 5.27 -8.25 -1.61
CA GLU A 183 4.96 -9.65 -1.86
C GLU A 183 4.85 -10.43 -0.53
N THR A 184 3.89 -11.36 -0.48
CA THR A 184 3.43 -12.08 0.71
C THR A 184 4.55 -12.42 1.69
N VAL A 185 4.37 -11.99 2.93
CA VAL A 185 5.26 -12.37 4.03
C VAL A 185 4.72 -13.64 4.68
N VAL A 186 5.58 -14.65 4.87
CA VAL A 186 5.19 -15.91 5.53
C VAL A 186 4.65 -15.60 6.94
N ASP A 187 3.47 -16.13 7.26
CA ASP A 187 2.73 -15.91 8.52
C ASP A 187 2.37 -14.44 8.80
N ALA A 188 2.08 -13.65 7.76
CA ALA A 188 1.51 -12.31 7.87
C ALA A 188 0.01 -12.27 7.53
N MET A 189 -0.71 -11.35 8.17
CA MET A 189 -2.12 -11.06 7.90
C MET A 189 -2.28 -10.04 6.75
N PRO A 190 -3.52 -9.73 6.31
CA PRO A 190 -3.76 -8.71 5.29
C PRO A 190 -3.07 -7.40 5.66
N PHE A 191 -2.34 -6.86 4.69
CA PHE A 191 -1.69 -5.57 4.76
C PHE A 191 -2.75 -4.47 4.72
N GLU A 192 -2.56 -3.39 5.50
CA GLU A 192 -3.43 -2.21 5.37
C GLU A 192 -3.13 -1.50 4.03
N ILE A 193 -1.85 -1.41 3.68
CA ILE A 193 -1.35 -0.89 2.40
C ILE A 193 -0.24 -1.83 1.89
N ASP A 194 -0.59 -2.87 1.11
CA ASP A 194 0.38 -3.74 0.40
C ASP A 194 0.83 -3.18 -0.95
N ARG A 195 0.20 -2.09 -1.40
CA ARG A 195 0.49 -1.40 -2.65
C ARG A 195 0.55 0.09 -2.41
N THR A 196 1.59 0.72 -2.92
CA THR A 196 1.67 2.17 -3.03
C THR A 196 1.91 2.56 -4.48
N THR A 197 1.30 3.66 -4.92
CA THR A 197 1.52 4.22 -6.26
C THR A 197 2.57 5.33 -6.19
N ILE A 198 3.46 5.36 -7.17
CA ILE A 198 4.46 6.41 -7.33
C ILE A 198 4.05 7.27 -8.51
N ALA A 199 4.03 8.58 -8.32
CA ALA A 199 3.87 9.58 -9.37
C ALA A 199 5.23 10.21 -9.68
N ILE A 200 5.61 10.21 -10.96
CA ILE A 200 6.81 10.86 -11.48
C ILE A 200 6.37 12.11 -12.23
N GLU A 201 6.79 13.28 -11.75
CA GLU A 201 6.63 14.55 -12.48
C GLU A 201 7.85 14.79 -13.36
N ASP A 202 7.57 15.04 -14.64
CA ASP A 202 8.54 15.53 -15.61
C ASP A 202 9.08 16.91 -15.18
N ASN A 203 10.37 17.15 -15.41
CA ASN A 203 11.01 18.45 -15.25
C ASN A 203 11.55 19.05 -16.54
N ASP A 204 11.22 18.44 -17.67
CA ASP A 204 11.67 18.90 -18.96
C ASP A 204 10.64 19.85 -19.55
N ASN A 205 11.01 21.13 -19.59
CA ASN A 205 10.18 22.08 -20.29
C ASN A 205 10.15 21.72 -21.78
N LEU A 206 8.95 21.77 -22.37
CA LEU A 206 8.80 21.91 -23.81
C LEU A 206 9.69 23.07 -24.23
N HIS A 207 10.83 22.77 -24.86
CA HIS A 207 11.60 23.74 -25.61
C HIS A 207 10.74 24.13 -26.81
N SER A 208 9.77 25.02 -26.58
CA SER A 208 9.04 25.62 -27.68
C SER A 208 10.09 26.30 -28.53
N ILE A 209 10.09 25.98 -29.82
CA ILE A 209 10.87 26.64 -30.87
C ILE A 209 10.78 28.18 -30.85
N ALA A 210 9.89 28.77 -30.04
CA ALA A 210 9.83 30.20 -29.78
C ALA A 210 10.99 30.73 -28.91
N ASP A 211 11.62 29.91 -28.06
CA ASP A 211 12.70 30.36 -27.17
C ASP A 211 14.04 30.54 -27.92
N THR A 212 14.17 29.92 -29.11
CA THR A 212 15.30 30.10 -30.04
C THR A 212 15.03 31.22 -31.06
N MET A 213 13.81 31.80 -31.10
CA MET A 213 13.49 32.99 -31.90
C MET A 213 13.77 34.30 -31.14
N VAL A 214 14.84 34.36 -30.33
CA VAL A 214 15.41 35.64 -29.92
C VAL A 214 16.23 36.21 -31.08
N LEU A 215 15.51 36.89 -31.98
CA LEU A 215 15.91 38.04 -32.78
C LEU A 215 17.44 38.26 -32.93
N GLN A 216 18.09 37.52 -33.83
CA GLN A 216 19.17 38.14 -34.60
C GLN A 216 18.52 38.83 -35.81
N GLU A 217 18.42 40.15 -35.75
CA GLU A 217 18.07 40.95 -36.91
C GLU A 217 18.97 40.55 -38.08
N ASN A 218 18.37 39.99 -39.13
CA ASN A 218 18.95 39.72 -40.46
C ASN A 218 19.62 38.35 -40.74
N THR A 219 19.21 37.25 -40.13
CA THR A 219 19.55 35.91 -40.65
C THR A 219 18.30 35.07 -40.93
N SER A 220 18.23 34.56 -42.15
CA SER A 220 17.20 33.63 -42.64
C SER A 220 17.09 32.42 -41.72
N VAL A 221 15.87 32.13 -41.23
CA VAL A 221 15.58 30.93 -40.44
C VAL A 221 15.42 29.76 -41.41
N LEU A 222 16.30 28.76 -41.28
CA LEU A 222 16.17 27.48 -41.96
C LEU A 222 15.34 26.55 -41.06
N ILE A 223 14.08 26.29 -41.43
CA ILE A 223 13.28 25.24 -40.80
C ILE A 223 13.62 23.94 -41.55
N SER A 224 14.41 23.06 -40.92
CA SER A 224 14.57 21.69 -41.40
C SER A 224 13.45 20.82 -40.84
N ASN A 225 12.82 20.05 -41.73
CA ASN A 225 11.70 19.13 -41.54
C ASN A 225 10.33 19.77 -41.71
N GLN A 226 9.48 19.11 -42.50
CA GLN A 226 8.13 19.53 -42.88
C GLN A 226 7.31 19.83 -41.62
N PRO A 227 7.05 21.11 -41.29
CA PRO A 227 6.31 21.47 -40.09
C PRO A 227 4.84 21.07 -40.25
N SER A 228 4.21 20.74 -39.13
CA SER A 228 2.77 20.43 -39.09
C SER A 228 1.93 21.61 -39.61
N GLU A 229 0.71 21.36 -40.09
CA GLU A 229 -0.17 22.42 -40.62
C GLU A 229 -0.43 23.55 -39.59
N MET A 230 -0.41 23.22 -38.30
CA MET A 230 -0.58 24.20 -37.21
C MET A 230 0.65 25.09 -37.01
N GLU A 231 1.86 24.56 -37.18
CA GLU A 231 3.11 25.32 -37.12
C GLU A 231 3.25 26.24 -38.36
N GLN A 232 2.80 25.77 -39.53
CA GLN A 232 2.72 26.60 -40.74
C GLN A 232 1.76 27.77 -40.57
N LEU A 233 0.64 27.56 -39.87
CA LEU A 233 -0.34 28.60 -39.58
C LEU A 233 0.20 29.66 -38.61
N LEU A 234 0.99 29.24 -37.62
CA LEU A 234 1.58 30.13 -36.60
C LEU A 234 2.67 31.04 -37.17
N VAL A 235 3.52 30.53 -38.07
CA VAL A 235 4.56 31.31 -38.79
C VAL A 235 3.93 32.41 -39.65
N LYS A 236 2.74 32.16 -40.23
CA LYS A 236 2.03 33.11 -41.10
C LYS A 236 1.45 34.32 -40.34
N TYR A 237 1.26 34.22 -39.02
CA TYR A 237 0.73 35.29 -38.18
C TYR A 237 1.81 36.24 -37.64
N LEU A 238 3.08 35.86 -37.69
CA LEU A 238 4.19 36.59 -37.07
C LEU A 238 5.04 37.41 -38.06
N ILE A 239 4.84 37.23 -39.37
CA ILE A 239 5.64 37.90 -40.42
C ILE A 239 4.70 38.62 -41.40
N PRO A 240 4.88 39.94 -41.68
CA PRO A 240 4.13 40.64 -42.71
C PRO A 240 4.26 39.94 -44.08
N ALA A 241 3.16 39.79 -44.81
CA ALA A 241 3.10 39.06 -46.09
C ALA A 241 4.15 39.49 -47.13
N SER A 242 4.70 40.70 -47.00
CA SER A 242 5.77 41.23 -47.85
C SER A 242 7.15 40.58 -47.64
N GLN A 243 7.34 39.76 -46.60
CA GLN A 243 8.62 39.10 -46.30
C GLN A 243 8.60 37.57 -46.46
N ILE A 244 7.51 37.00 -46.96
CA ILE A 244 7.40 35.57 -47.21
C ILE A 244 7.92 35.29 -48.63
N GLN A 245 9.13 34.74 -48.76
CA GLN A 245 9.61 34.14 -50.00
C GLN A 245 9.39 32.62 -49.93
N VAL A 246 8.36 32.13 -50.61
CA VAL A 246 8.20 30.69 -50.84
C VAL A 246 9.12 30.31 -52.00
N LEU A 247 10.25 29.66 -51.70
CA LEU A 247 11.07 29.02 -52.71
C LEU A 247 10.53 27.61 -52.95
N GLU A 248 9.83 27.42 -54.07
CA GLU A 248 9.54 26.08 -54.57
C GLU A 248 10.87 25.43 -55.02
N VAL A 249 11.33 24.45 -54.26
CA VAL A 249 12.48 23.63 -54.68
C VAL A 249 11.98 22.70 -55.78
N THR A 250 12.24 23.07 -57.04
CA THR A 250 12.13 22.13 -58.16
C THR A 250 13.36 21.21 -58.13
N GLY A 251 13.11 19.93 -57.88
CA GLY A 251 14.16 18.91 -57.84
C GLY A 251 14.83 18.70 -59.20
N GLN A 252 16.14 18.51 -59.16
CA GLN A 252 16.88 17.62 -60.06
C GLN A 252 17.69 16.65 -59.21
#